data_AF-A0A840V9P1-F1
#
_entry.id   AF-A0A840V9P1-F1
#
_cell.length_a   1.000
_cell.length_b   1.000
_cell.length_c   1.000
_cell.angle_alpha   90.00
_cell.angle_beta   90.00
_cell.angle_gamma   90.00
#
_symmetry.space_group_name_H-M   'P 1'
#
loop_
_entity.id
_entity.type
_entity.pdbx_description
1 polymer ?
#
loop_
_entity_poly.entity_id
_entity_poly.type
_entity_poly.pdbx_seq_one_letter_code
_entity_poly.pdbx_strand_id
1 'polypeptide(L)'
;MAIIGYAGGVSAGDPCVDCHTTISPGQVKDWQVSKHSGNDVTCSTCHGDKHMKAEDAALAQMPDEKVCAECHEEQFNQFASGKHNYGWTSLNAIPATHLAPDELIEGGRGCGGCHNMGIKTEEQKKELRDKGYRYQTNSCDECHTRHAFSKKEALNPRACQQCHMGYDHPQWEMWSSSKHGARYYIQKEGDLPNEAAAPSCQQCHMPDGNHANHTAWGFLGVRLPLPEDKQAAADRVTILKALGVLNPESGEATPILDAVKAVDMVRLDQESWEKHRNKMIKTCAGCHSEQYARKQLEMGDAILQKSDRLMADAIETVAALYKDGIIKKPEGYPFNYPFLLTFMHTNGANWNEKLDDLSFIDQVLVQMYMKHRMRAYQAFFHVNPDYAYWYGWNEMTKDLGEIKELAKTMRATHVEKK
;
A
#
# COMPACT_ATOMS: atom_id res chain seq x y z
N MET A 1 43.70 -59.06 -16.27
CA MET A 1 42.99 -58.20 -17.24
C MET A 1 41.55 -58.70 -17.28
N ALA A 2 40.51 -57.97 -16.91
CA ALA A 2 40.28 -56.54 -17.01
C ALA A 2 39.55 -56.00 -15.76
N ILE A 3 39.94 -54.80 -15.35
CA ILE A 3 39.21 -53.96 -14.39
C ILE A 3 38.17 -53.21 -15.22
N ILE A 4 36.89 -53.45 -14.97
CA ILE A 4 35.80 -52.65 -15.53
C ILE A 4 35.76 -51.35 -14.74
N GLY A 5 36.34 -50.30 -15.30
CA GLY A 5 36.26 -48.95 -14.76
C GLY A 5 34.86 -48.39 -15.00
N TYR A 6 34.12 -48.16 -13.92
CA TYR A 6 32.99 -47.23 -13.92
C TYR A 6 33.55 -45.83 -14.16
N ALA A 7 33.43 -45.32 -15.39
CA ALA A 7 33.57 -43.90 -15.66
C ALA A 7 32.31 -43.22 -15.09
N GLY A 8 32.38 -42.80 -13.83
CA GLY A 8 31.47 -41.79 -13.31
C GLY A 8 31.66 -40.53 -14.13
N GLY A 9 30.63 -40.15 -14.89
CA GLY A 9 30.57 -38.82 -15.50
C GLY A 9 30.66 -37.79 -14.39
N VAL A 10 31.74 -37.00 -14.40
CA VAL A 10 31.86 -35.80 -13.59
C VAL A 10 30.83 -34.83 -14.14
N SER A 11 29.70 -34.69 -13.45
CA SER A 11 28.83 -33.54 -13.65
C SER A 11 29.68 -32.32 -13.31
N ALA A 12 30.06 -31.52 -14.31
CA ALA A 12 30.65 -30.22 -14.06
C ALA A 12 29.66 -29.45 -13.17
N GLY A 13 30.11 -28.97 -12.01
CA GLY A 13 29.29 -28.13 -11.15
C GLY A 13 28.85 -26.89 -11.92
N ASP A 14 27.68 -26.35 -11.59
CA ASP A 14 27.24 -25.06 -12.10
C ASP A 14 28.28 -24.00 -11.67
N PRO A 15 28.99 -23.35 -12.61
CA PRO A 15 30.05 -22.38 -12.27
C PRO A 15 29.56 -21.24 -11.38
N CYS A 16 28.28 -20.86 -11.52
CA CYS A 16 27.66 -19.86 -10.66
C CYS A 16 27.58 -20.41 -9.23
N VAL A 17 27.05 -21.63 -9.04
CA VAL A 17 26.92 -22.26 -7.72
C VAL A 17 28.29 -22.49 -7.09
N ASP A 18 29.27 -23.00 -7.83
CA ASP A 18 30.61 -23.31 -7.34
C ASP A 18 31.30 -22.04 -6.78
N CYS A 19 31.24 -20.93 -7.51
CA CYS A 19 31.81 -19.66 -7.08
C CYS A 19 30.99 -19.04 -5.92
N HIS A 20 29.67 -18.93 -6.08
CA HIS A 20 28.79 -18.25 -5.11
C HIS A 20 28.62 -19.02 -3.80
N THR A 21 28.91 -20.32 -3.77
CA THR A 21 29.01 -21.08 -2.51
C THR A 21 30.10 -20.51 -1.61
N THR A 22 31.15 -19.93 -2.19
CA THR A 22 32.25 -19.31 -1.44
C THR A 22 31.97 -17.85 -1.12
N ILE A 23 31.52 -17.05 -2.10
CA ILE A 23 31.42 -15.58 -1.94
C ILE A 23 30.06 -15.09 -1.42
N SER A 24 28.98 -15.85 -1.64
CA SER A 24 27.62 -15.52 -1.18
C SER A 24 26.86 -16.77 -0.73
N PRO A 25 27.39 -17.52 0.27
CA PRO A 25 26.86 -18.82 0.66
C PRO A 25 25.39 -18.79 1.10
N GLY A 26 24.92 -17.65 1.64
CA GLY A 26 23.51 -17.50 2.02
C GLY A 26 22.56 -17.57 0.82
N GLN A 27 22.90 -16.88 -0.29
CA GLN A 27 22.06 -16.87 -1.50
C GLN A 27 21.99 -18.26 -2.14
N VAL A 28 23.11 -18.98 -2.18
CA VAL A 28 23.15 -20.35 -2.69
C VAL A 28 22.33 -21.28 -1.80
N LYS A 29 22.44 -21.17 -0.47
CA LYS A 29 21.63 -21.98 0.45
C LYS A 29 20.13 -21.72 0.31
N ASP A 30 19.73 -20.45 0.16
CA ASP A 30 18.33 -20.08 -0.08
C ASP A 30 17.83 -20.67 -1.41
N TRP A 31 18.60 -20.55 -2.48
CA TRP A 31 18.26 -21.17 -3.76
C TRP A 31 18.17 -22.71 -3.64
N GLN A 32 19.12 -23.35 -2.96
CA GLN A 32 19.15 -24.81 -2.78
C GLN A 32 17.88 -25.34 -2.11
N VAL A 33 17.29 -24.61 -1.16
CA VAL A 33 16.03 -25.00 -0.49
C VAL A 33 14.77 -24.60 -1.26
N SER A 34 14.90 -23.83 -2.34
CA SER A 34 13.78 -23.39 -3.17
C SER A 34 13.20 -24.55 -3.99
N LYS A 35 12.00 -24.33 -4.57
CA LYS A 35 11.48 -25.24 -5.59
C LYS A 35 12.20 -25.08 -6.92
N HIS A 36 12.81 -23.93 -7.19
CA HIS A 36 13.53 -23.64 -8.43
C HIS A 36 14.76 -24.54 -8.61
N SER A 37 15.56 -24.75 -7.56
CA SER A 37 16.74 -25.64 -7.61
C SER A 37 16.39 -27.09 -7.98
N GLY A 38 15.20 -27.55 -7.59
CA GLY A 38 14.70 -28.89 -7.91
C GLY A 38 13.95 -29.01 -9.23
N ASN A 39 13.82 -27.93 -10.01
CA ASN A 39 13.11 -27.88 -11.29
C ASN A 39 13.96 -27.22 -12.39
N ASP A 40 15.28 -27.45 -12.36
CA ASP A 40 16.24 -26.98 -13.38
C ASP A 40 16.26 -25.45 -13.61
N VAL A 41 15.76 -24.66 -12.65
CA VAL A 41 15.89 -23.20 -12.66
C VAL A 41 17.17 -22.82 -11.94
N THR A 42 18.21 -22.58 -12.74
CA THR A 42 19.59 -22.26 -12.30
C THR A 42 19.78 -20.76 -12.05
N CYS A 43 20.96 -20.37 -11.55
CA CYS A 43 21.28 -18.95 -11.37
C CYS A 43 21.20 -18.17 -12.69
N SER A 44 21.75 -18.74 -13.77
CA SER A 44 21.81 -18.11 -15.09
C SER A 44 20.45 -18.06 -15.78
N THR A 45 19.50 -18.94 -15.42
CA THR A 45 18.12 -18.88 -15.90
C THR A 45 17.48 -17.52 -15.60
N CYS A 46 17.76 -16.92 -14.44
CA CYS A 46 17.22 -15.60 -14.08
C CYS A 46 18.23 -14.47 -14.31
N HIS A 47 19.51 -14.70 -14.02
CA HIS A 47 20.56 -13.67 -14.04
C HIS A 47 21.36 -13.59 -15.34
N GLY A 48 21.05 -14.44 -16.32
CA GLY A 48 21.78 -14.55 -17.58
C GLY A 48 23.18 -15.15 -17.40
N ASP A 49 23.95 -15.13 -18.49
CA ASP A 49 25.25 -15.82 -18.64
C ASP A 49 26.44 -14.87 -18.85
N LYS A 50 26.20 -13.56 -18.83
CA LYS A 50 27.22 -12.54 -19.13
C LYS A 50 28.21 -12.29 -17.99
N HIS A 51 27.84 -12.64 -16.76
CA HIS A 51 28.71 -12.54 -15.59
C HIS A 51 29.41 -13.87 -15.36
N MET A 52 30.75 -13.87 -15.43
CA MET A 52 31.56 -15.08 -15.32
C MET A 52 32.73 -14.95 -14.33
N LYS A 53 33.05 -13.74 -13.86
CA LYS A 53 34.15 -13.47 -12.91
C LYS A 53 33.85 -12.26 -12.03
N ALA A 54 34.55 -12.13 -10.91
CA ALA A 54 34.26 -11.09 -9.91
C ALA A 54 34.22 -9.66 -10.49
N GLU A 55 35.05 -9.35 -11.48
CA GLU A 55 35.18 -8.02 -12.07
C GLU A 55 34.00 -7.65 -12.99
N ASP A 56 33.22 -8.63 -13.45
CA ASP A 56 32.10 -8.42 -14.37
C ASP A 56 30.72 -8.64 -13.75
N ALA A 57 30.61 -8.59 -12.41
CA ALA A 57 29.34 -8.68 -11.66
C ALA A 57 28.26 -7.70 -12.16
N ALA A 58 28.66 -6.55 -12.71
CA ALA A 58 27.74 -5.58 -13.31
C ALA A 58 27.08 -6.05 -14.61
N LEU A 59 27.54 -7.14 -15.22
CA LEU A 59 26.94 -7.76 -16.40
C LEU A 59 25.81 -8.74 -16.05
N ALA A 60 25.66 -9.14 -14.79
CA ALA A 60 24.57 -9.99 -14.36
C ALA A 60 23.22 -9.28 -14.57
N GLN A 61 22.29 -9.94 -15.24
CA GLN A 61 20.93 -9.46 -15.36
C GLN A 61 20.28 -9.41 -13.97
N MET A 62 19.61 -8.30 -13.68
CA MET A 62 18.72 -8.23 -12.51
C MET A 62 17.32 -8.61 -13.02
N PRO A 63 16.75 -9.73 -12.55
CA PRO A 63 15.43 -10.17 -13.01
C PRO A 63 14.39 -9.10 -12.71
N ASP A 64 13.44 -8.92 -13.62
CA ASP A 64 12.22 -8.16 -13.40
C ASP A 64 11.00 -9.09 -13.55
N GLU A 65 9.80 -8.51 -13.54
CA GLU A 65 8.56 -9.28 -13.65
C GLU A 65 8.45 -10.05 -14.98
N LYS A 66 9.09 -9.57 -16.07
CA LYS A 66 9.03 -10.21 -17.39
C LYS A 66 9.82 -11.52 -17.41
N VAL A 67 10.98 -11.56 -16.75
CA VAL A 67 11.75 -12.80 -16.57
C VAL A 67 10.91 -13.84 -15.83
N CYS A 68 10.16 -13.40 -14.82
CA CYS A 68 9.25 -14.28 -14.09
C CYS A 68 8.10 -14.77 -14.99
N ALA A 69 7.58 -13.91 -15.88
CA ALA A 69 6.47 -14.22 -16.79
C ALA A 69 6.78 -15.30 -17.83
N GLU A 70 8.06 -15.54 -18.16
CA GLU A 70 8.47 -16.62 -19.07
C GLU A 70 8.01 -18.01 -18.59
N CYS A 71 7.85 -18.19 -17.27
CA CYS A 71 7.36 -19.43 -16.65
C CYS A 71 6.05 -19.23 -15.85
N HIS A 72 5.78 -18.02 -15.36
CA HIS A 72 4.64 -17.70 -14.49
C HIS A 72 3.68 -16.69 -15.12
N GLU A 73 3.34 -16.89 -16.40
CA GLU A 73 2.52 -15.97 -17.19
C GLU A 73 1.16 -15.67 -16.52
N GLU A 74 0.48 -16.68 -15.96
CA GLU A 74 -0.81 -16.49 -15.30
C GLU A 74 -0.69 -15.54 -14.09
N GLN A 75 0.28 -15.80 -13.20
CA GLN A 75 0.50 -14.97 -12.01
C GLN A 75 0.95 -13.57 -12.39
N PHE A 76 1.80 -13.44 -13.42
CA PHE A 76 2.20 -12.15 -13.98
C PHE A 76 1.00 -11.35 -14.50
N ASN A 77 0.15 -11.96 -15.33
CA ASN A 77 -1.03 -11.29 -15.89
C ASN A 77 -2.01 -10.86 -14.79
N GLN A 78 -2.19 -11.69 -13.76
CA GLN A 78 -2.98 -11.33 -12.58
C GLN A 78 -2.35 -10.13 -11.84
N PHE A 79 -1.06 -10.17 -11.53
CA PHE A 79 -0.35 -9.08 -10.87
C PHE A 79 -0.43 -7.78 -11.67
N ALA A 80 -0.18 -7.83 -12.99
CA ALA A 80 -0.21 -6.69 -13.90
C ALA A 80 -1.59 -6.01 -13.95
N SER A 81 -2.67 -6.79 -13.83
CA SER A 81 -4.04 -6.26 -13.71
C SER A 81 -4.37 -5.69 -12.34
N GLY A 82 -3.54 -5.98 -11.34
CA GLY A 82 -3.75 -5.67 -9.94
C GLY A 82 -3.25 -4.30 -9.50
N LYS A 83 -3.70 -3.85 -8.32
CA LYS A 83 -3.33 -2.53 -7.80
C LYS A 83 -1.85 -2.40 -7.42
N HIS A 84 -1.25 -3.49 -6.96
CA HIS A 84 0.16 -3.54 -6.59
C HIS A 84 1.10 -3.25 -7.77
N ASN A 85 0.66 -3.49 -9.01
CA ASN A 85 1.39 -3.10 -10.20
C ASN A 85 1.60 -1.57 -10.30
N TYR A 86 0.70 -0.78 -9.74
CA TYR A 86 0.76 0.68 -9.79
C TYR A 86 1.48 1.30 -8.59
N GLY A 87 2.12 0.53 -7.72
CA GLY A 87 2.75 1.03 -6.49
C GLY A 87 3.73 2.18 -6.75
N TRP A 88 4.71 1.94 -7.63
CA TRP A 88 5.73 2.93 -8.00
C TRP A 88 5.14 4.14 -8.74
N THR A 89 4.22 3.91 -9.68
CA THR A 89 3.56 4.98 -10.42
C THR A 89 2.71 5.86 -9.49
N SER A 90 2.01 5.24 -8.54
CA SER A 90 1.16 5.94 -7.57
C SER A 90 2.00 6.75 -6.58
N LEU A 91 3.12 6.21 -6.10
CA LEU A 91 4.08 6.94 -5.27
C LEU A 91 4.53 8.23 -5.98
N ASN A 92 5.00 8.11 -7.21
CA ASN A 92 5.52 9.26 -7.96
C ASN A 92 4.42 10.25 -8.43
N ALA A 93 3.14 9.87 -8.36
CA ALA A 93 2.03 10.75 -8.69
C ALA A 93 1.50 11.54 -7.47
N ILE A 94 1.81 11.11 -6.24
CA ILE A 94 1.34 11.76 -5.02
C ILE A 94 2.22 12.98 -4.69
N PRO A 95 1.64 14.19 -4.49
CA PRO A 95 2.38 15.39 -4.15
C PRO A 95 3.31 15.25 -2.93
N ALA A 96 2.87 14.49 -1.90
CA ALA A 96 3.67 14.23 -0.70
C ALA A 96 5.08 13.66 -1.01
N THR A 97 5.22 12.87 -2.07
CA THR A 97 6.49 12.25 -2.47
C THR A 97 7.55 13.28 -2.80
N HIS A 98 7.16 14.36 -3.49
CA HIS A 98 8.07 15.45 -3.86
C HIS A 98 8.35 16.42 -2.70
N LEU A 99 7.69 16.21 -1.55
CA LEU A 99 7.89 16.95 -0.30
C LEU A 99 8.70 16.15 0.72
N ALA A 100 9.29 15.02 0.33
CA ALA A 100 10.12 14.16 1.19
C ALA A 100 11.57 14.14 0.70
N PRO A 101 12.55 13.89 1.59
CA PRO A 101 13.94 13.62 1.20
C PRO A 101 14.06 12.42 0.24
N ASP A 102 14.94 12.54 -0.76
CA ASP A 102 15.16 11.50 -1.79
C ASP A 102 15.53 10.14 -1.19
N GLU A 103 16.26 10.11 -0.07
CA GLU A 103 16.65 8.87 0.61
C GLU A 103 15.45 8.08 1.15
N LEU A 104 14.33 8.75 1.44
CA LEU A 104 13.07 8.12 1.86
C LEU A 104 12.23 7.67 0.66
N ILE A 105 12.43 8.24 -0.53
CA ILE A 105 11.66 7.91 -1.74
C ILE A 105 12.37 6.85 -2.58
N GLU A 106 13.66 7.00 -2.85
CA GLU A 106 14.39 6.17 -3.82
C GLU A 106 15.36 5.20 -3.16
N GLY A 107 15.78 5.48 -1.92
CA GLY A 107 16.73 4.65 -1.18
C GLY A 107 16.19 3.30 -0.68
N GLY A 108 14.95 2.95 -1.00
CA GLY A 108 14.29 1.72 -0.53
C GLY A 108 14.08 1.66 0.99
N ARG A 109 14.29 2.77 1.71
CA ARG A 109 14.30 2.87 3.18
C ARG A 109 13.24 3.82 3.76
N GLY A 110 12.25 4.17 2.94
CA GLY A 110 11.05 4.94 3.32
C GLY A 110 9.86 4.53 2.45
N CYS A 111 9.16 5.50 1.86
CA CYS A 111 8.06 5.27 0.93
C CYS A 111 8.44 4.29 -0.20
N GLY A 112 9.64 4.45 -0.77
CA GLY A 112 10.18 3.53 -1.78
C GLY A 112 10.34 2.10 -1.29
N GLY A 113 10.64 1.88 -0.01
CA GLY A 113 10.77 0.53 0.53
C GLY A 113 9.47 -0.28 0.46
N CYS A 114 8.32 0.39 0.48
CA CYS A 114 7.00 -0.24 0.38
C CYS A 114 6.38 -0.12 -1.01
N HIS A 115 6.65 0.98 -1.72
CA HIS A 115 6.02 1.30 -3.01
C HIS A 115 6.93 1.09 -4.22
N ASN A 116 8.11 0.49 -4.05
CA ASN A 116 8.94 0.06 -5.17
C ASN A 116 8.36 -1.16 -5.92
N MET A 117 7.24 -1.69 -5.47
CA MET A 117 6.44 -2.65 -6.23
C MET A 117 5.75 -1.97 -7.44
N GLY A 118 5.79 -2.61 -8.60
CA GLY A 118 5.14 -2.21 -9.84
C GLY A 118 5.98 -2.47 -11.10
N ILE A 119 5.32 -2.78 -12.22
CA ILE A 119 6.00 -2.99 -13.51
C ILE A 119 6.49 -1.64 -14.02
N LYS A 120 7.80 -1.43 -13.93
CA LYS A 120 8.46 -0.18 -14.36
C LYS A 120 8.74 -0.17 -15.85
N THR A 121 8.64 1.01 -16.46
CA THR A 121 9.11 1.21 -17.84
C THR A 121 10.63 1.16 -17.91
N GLU A 122 11.19 1.00 -19.11
CA GLU A 122 12.64 0.99 -19.28
C GLU A 122 13.28 2.34 -18.94
N GLU A 123 12.54 3.44 -19.14
CA GLU A 123 12.94 4.79 -18.75
C GLU A 123 13.03 4.92 -17.24
N GLN A 124 12.03 4.45 -16.50
CA GLN A 124 12.05 4.45 -15.02
C GLN A 124 13.18 3.59 -14.47
N LYS A 125 13.42 2.40 -15.05
CA LYS A 125 14.56 1.55 -14.67
C LYS A 125 15.90 2.24 -14.99
N LYS A 126 15.99 2.97 -16.11
CA LYS A 126 17.19 3.73 -16.47
C LYS A 126 17.45 4.84 -15.47
N GLU A 127 16.43 5.60 -15.09
CA GLU A 127 16.55 6.66 -14.09
C GLU A 127 17.07 6.12 -12.75
N LEU A 128 16.49 5.02 -12.26
CA LEU A 128 16.96 4.36 -11.04
C LEU A 128 18.43 3.95 -11.14
N ARG A 129 18.84 3.36 -12.27
CA ARG A 129 20.25 2.99 -12.51
C ARG A 129 21.19 4.20 -12.54
N ASP A 130 20.79 5.30 -13.17
CA ASP A 130 21.59 6.52 -13.25
C ASP A 130 21.79 7.15 -11.86
N LYS A 131 20.84 6.95 -10.94
CA LYS A 131 20.93 7.34 -9.52
C LYS A 131 21.66 6.31 -8.63
N GLY A 132 22.14 5.20 -9.21
CA GLY A 132 22.88 4.15 -8.50
C GLY A 132 22.02 3.01 -7.93
N TYR A 133 20.70 3.03 -8.15
CA TYR A 133 19.77 1.99 -7.69
C TYR A 133 19.69 0.85 -8.71
N ARG A 134 20.58 -0.12 -8.57
CA ARG A 134 20.64 -1.32 -9.44
C ARG A 134 19.64 -2.42 -9.05
N TYR A 135 19.29 -2.51 -7.78
CA TYR A 135 18.50 -3.60 -7.21
C TYR A 135 17.04 -3.20 -6.98
N GLN A 136 16.20 -4.17 -6.59
CA GLN A 136 14.78 -3.94 -6.25
C GLN A 136 13.94 -3.41 -7.43
N THR A 137 14.27 -3.79 -8.66
CA THR A 137 13.44 -3.45 -9.83
C THR A 137 12.38 -4.51 -10.13
N ASN A 138 12.29 -5.55 -9.30
CA ASN A 138 11.35 -6.65 -9.39
C ASN A 138 10.29 -6.55 -8.30
N SER A 139 9.04 -6.82 -8.64
CA SER A 139 7.92 -6.91 -7.71
C SER A 139 7.64 -8.34 -7.23
N CYS A 140 8.13 -9.34 -7.95
CA CYS A 140 7.80 -10.75 -7.71
C CYS A 140 8.57 -11.36 -6.52
N ASP A 141 9.33 -10.59 -5.75
CA ASP A 141 10.01 -11.08 -4.55
C ASP A 141 9.69 -10.27 -3.28
N GLU A 142 8.63 -9.46 -3.32
CA GLU A 142 8.18 -8.68 -2.17
C GLU A 142 7.41 -9.55 -1.13
N CYS A 143 6.75 -10.63 -1.57
CA CYS A 143 5.97 -11.52 -0.69
C CYS A 143 6.61 -12.90 -0.45
N HIS A 144 7.27 -13.46 -1.47
CA HIS A 144 8.04 -14.70 -1.41
C HIS A 144 9.47 -14.36 -1.81
N THR A 145 10.31 -14.13 -0.81
CA THR A 145 11.55 -13.39 -1.00
C THR A 145 12.60 -14.24 -1.71
N ARG A 146 13.45 -13.55 -2.47
CA ARG A 146 14.65 -14.15 -3.04
C ARG A 146 15.59 -14.61 -1.92
N HIS A 147 16.31 -15.73 -2.04
CA HIS A 147 16.35 -16.64 -3.19
C HIS A 147 15.59 -17.94 -2.94
N ALA A 148 14.80 -18.02 -1.86
CA ALA A 148 14.01 -19.20 -1.52
C ALA A 148 12.68 -19.27 -2.31
N PHE A 149 12.10 -18.12 -2.67
CA PHE A 149 10.85 -17.98 -3.42
C PHE A 149 9.73 -18.88 -2.85
N SER A 150 9.58 -18.87 -1.53
CA SER A 150 8.77 -19.85 -0.81
C SER A 150 7.29 -19.49 -0.84
N LYS A 151 6.46 -20.33 -1.45
CA LYS A 151 4.99 -20.20 -1.32
C LYS A 151 4.53 -20.23 0.14
N LYS A 152 5.22 -20.97 1.02
CA LYS A 152 4.88 -21.03 2.45
C LYS A 152 5.18 -19.70 3.16
N GLU A 153 6.23 -19.00 2.74
CA GLU A 153 6.52 -17.64 3.20
C GLU A 153 5.45 -16.66 2.71
N ALA A 154 5.11 -16.68 1.41
CA ALA A 154 4.08 -15.79 0.86
C ALA A 154 2.69 -16.02 1.46
N LEU A 155 2.37 -17.23 1.95
CA LEU A 155 1.11 -17.53 2.65
C LEU A 155 1.11 -17.19 4.14
N ASN A 156 2.24 -16.71 4.68
CA ASN A 156 2.33 -16.20 6.04
C ASN A 156 1.94 -14.72 6.05
N PRO A 157 0.97 -14.29 6.87
CA PRO A 157 0.60 -12.88 7.06
C PRO A 157 1.78 -11.92 7.24
N ARG A 158 2.90 -12.39 7.82
CA ARG A 158 4.11 -11.59 7.98
C ARG A 158 4.73 -11.10 6.67
N ALA A 159 4.47 -11.77 5.55
CA ALA A 159 4.89 -11.30 4.22
C ALA A 159 4.26 -9.93 3.86
N CYS A 160 3.09 -9.61 4.42
CA CYS A 160 2.41 -8.33 4.20
C CYS A 160 2.83 -7.24 5.20
N GLN A 161 3.42 -7.65 6.34
CA GLN A 161 3.55 -6.80 7.53
C GLN A 161 4.41 -5.56 7.29
N GLN A 162 5.52 -5.68 6.54
CA GLN A 162 6.46 -4.58 6.35
C GLN A 162 5.81 -3.34 5.73
N CYS A 163 4.86 -3.55 4.80
CA CYS A 163 4.21 -2.47 4.09
C CYS A 163 2.83 -2.11 4.67
N HIS A 164 2.08 -3.11 5.15
CA HIS A 164 0.71 -2.93 5.62
C HIS A 164 0.64 -2.76 7.14
N MET A 165 1.28 -1.72 7.66
CA MET A 165 1.36 -1.43 9.11
C MET A 165 1.38 0.07 9.41
N GLY A 166 1.41 0.42 10.70
CA GLY A 166 1.92 1.71 11.16
C GLY A 166 0.91 2.86 11.15
N TYR A 167 1.35 4.01 10.64
CA TYR A 167 0.67 5.29 10.89
C TYR A 167 -0.68 5.39 10.19
N ASP A 168 -0.69 5.19 8.87
CA ASP A 168 -1.80 5.50 7.98
C ASP A 168 -2.67 4.28 7.60
N HIS A 169 -2.08 3.09 7.59
CA HIS A 169 -2.82 1.85 7.32
C HIS A 169 -2.33 0.68 8.20
N PRO A 170 -2.64 0.68 9.51
CA PRO A 170 -2.20 -0.35 10.47
C PRO A 170 -2.92 -1.70 10.31
N GLN A 171 -3.00 -2.22 9.09
CA GLN A 171 -3.78 -3.40 8.75
C GLN A 171 -3.22 -4.65 9.41
N TRP A 172 -1.90 -4.73 9.54
CA TRP A 172 -1.22 -5.73 10.34
C TRP A 172 -1.66 -5.68 11.79
N GLU A 173 -1.63 -4.53 12.45
CA GLU A 173 -1.98 -4.39 13.86
C GLU A 173 -3.46 -4.68 14.08
N MET A 174 -4.33 -4.19 13.20
CA MET A 174 -5.76 -4.43 13.24
C MET A 174 -6.07 -5.93 13.08
N TRP A 175 -5.49 -6.60 12.08
CA TRP A 175 -5.70 -8.03 11.85
C TRP A 175 -5.07 -8.89 12.96
N SER A 176 -3.80 -8.66 13.30
CA SER A 176 -3.05 -9.49 14.24
C SER A 176 -3.62 -9.47 15.66
N SER A 177 -4.19 -8.34 16.08
CA SER A 177 -4.88 -8.21 17.37
C SER A 177 -6.39 -8.47 17.31
N SER A 178 -6.95 -8.75 16.12
CA SER A 178 -8.34 -9.24 15.98
C SER A 178 -8.46 -10.70 16.39
N LYS A 179 -9.70 -11.20 16.49
CA LYS A 179 -9.93 -12.65 16.68
C LYS A 179 -9.47 -13.50 15.49
N HIS A 180 -9.43 -12.96 14.27
CA HIS A 180 -8.90 -13.70 13.12
C HIS A 180 -7.38 -13.93 13.26
N GLY A 181 -6.62 -12.85 13.52
CA GLY A 181 -5.17 -12.94 13.67
C GLY A 181 -4.74 -13.69 14.93
N ALA A 182 -5.37 -13.43 16.08
CA ALA A 182 -5.08 -14.16 17.30
C ALA A 182 -5.29 -15.67 17.13
N ARG A 183 -6.40 -16.09 16.51
CA ARG A 183 -6.65 -17.51 16.23
C ARG A 183 -5.66 -18.11 15.24
N TYR A 184 -5.21 -17.34 14.24
CA TYR A 184 -4.16 -17.77 13.31
C TYR A 184 -2.87 -18.14 14.04
N TYR A 185 -2.43 -17.32 15.00
CA TYR A 185 -1.22 -17.62 15.77
C TYR A 185 -1.38 -18.82 16.69
N ILE A 186 -2.47 -18.88 17.45
CA ILE A 186 -2.77 -20.01 18.34
C ILE A 186 -2.84 -21.32 17.54
N GLN A 187 -3.40 -21.29 16.32
CA GLN A 187 -3.37 -22.44 15.42
C GLN A 187 -1.95 -22.82 14.98
N LYS A 188 -1.09 -21.84 14.66
CA LYS A 188 0.30 -22.11 14.30
C LYS A 188 1.15 -22.64 15.45
N GLU A 189 0.81 -22.28 16.68
CA GLU A 189 1.44 -22.78 17.90
C GLU A 189 1.01 -24.22 18.23
N GLY A 190 -0.10 -24.69 17.66
CA GLY A 190 -0.63 -26.05 17.86
C GLY A 190 -1.75 -26.14 18.91
N ASP A 191 -2.15 -25.01 19.49
CA ASP A 191 -3.20 -24.92 20.51
C ASP A 191 -4.62 -24.90 19.90
N LEU A 192 -4.73 -24.78 18.57
CA LEU A 192 -5.95 -25.00 17.80
C LEU A 192 -5.69 -25.98 16.65
N PRO A 193 -6.68 -26.82 16.28
CA PRO A 193 -6.56 -27.73 15.15
C PRO A 193 -6.39 -26.99 13.82
N ASN A 194 -5.78 -27.65 12.82
CA ASN A 194 -5.52 -27.07 11.50
C ASN A 194 -6.80 -26.67 10.75
N GLU A 195 -7.93 -27.29 11.09
CA GLU A 195 -9.25 -27.03 10.53
C GLU A 195 -9.95 -25.83 11.20
N ALA A 196 -9.39 -25.30 12.29
CA ALA A 196 -9.95 -24.14 12.97
C ALA A 196 -10.02 -22.93 12.02
N ALA A 197 -11.18 -22.26 11.98
CA ALA A 197 -11.34 -21.03 11.22
C ALA A 197 -10.40 -19.94 11.76
N ALA A 198 -9.39 -19.58 10.96
CA ALA A 198 -8.36 -18.62 11.28
C ALA A 198 -7.81 -17.98 9.98
N PRO A 199 -8.53 -17.03 9.37
CA PRO A 199 -8.18 -16.50 8.06
C PRO A 199 -6.91 -15.63 8.14
N SER A 200 -6.03 -15.80 7.16
CA SER A 200 -4.85 -14.97 6.91
C SER A 200 -5.16 -13.79 5.98
N CYS A 201 -4.22 -12.84 5.85
CA CYS A 201 -4.31 -11.76 4.87
C CYS A 201 -4.57 -12.31 3.46
N GLN A 202 -3.80 -13.31 3.07
CA GLN A 202 -3.84 -13.95 1.75
C GLN A 202 -5.17 -14.67 1.51
N GLN A 203 -5.72 -15.36 2.51
CA GLN A 203 -7.01 -16.03 2.38
C GLN A 203 -8.15 -15.05 2.05
N CYS A 204 -8.09 -13.84 2.62
CA CYS A 204 -9.09 -12.80 2.40
C CYS A 204 -8.87 -12.02 1.10
N HIS A 205 -7.64 -11.61 0.82
CA HIS A 205 -7.31 -10.66 -0.26
C HIS A 205 -6.86 -11.33 -1.57
N MET A 206 -6.33 -12.55 -1.48
CA MET A 206 -5.80 -13.33 -2.59
C MET A 206 -6.40 -14.74 -2.61
N PRO A 207 -7.75 -14.89 -2.54
CA PRO A 207 -8.35 -16.22 -2.53
C PRO A 207 -7.94 -17.00 -3.78
N ASP A 208 -7.76 -18.31 -3.60
CA ASP A 208 -7.28 -19.25 -4.61
C ASP A 208 -5.85 -18.94 -5.14
N GLY A 209 -5.09 -18.09 -4.44
CA GLY A 209 -3.74 -17.70 -4.84
C GLY A 209 -3.68 -16.66 -5.96
N ASN A 210 -4.76 -15.91 -6.16
CA ASN A 210 -4.84 -14.88 -7.21
C ASN A 210 -3.96 -13.65 -6.91
N HIS A 211 -3.20 -13.16 -7.89
CA HIS A 211 -2.22 -12.07 -7.71
C HIS A 211 -2.74 -10.65 -8.02
N ALA A 212 -3.99 -10.48 -8.44
CA ALA A 212 -4.51 -9.15 -8.80
C ALA A 212 -4.83 -8.26 -7.58
N ASN A 213 -5.15 -8.87 -6.43
CA ASN A 213 -5.49 -8.19 -5.17
C ASN A 213 -6.34 -6.90 -5.33
N HIS A 214 -7.66 -7.06 -5.37
CA HIS A 214 -8.60 -5.94 -5.42
C HIS A 214 -9.59 -5.99 -4.27
N THR A 215 -9.94 -4.81 -3.77
CA THR A 215 -10.91 -4.59 -2.71
C THR A 215 -12.03 -3.66 -3.18
N ALA A 216 -13.20 -3.76 -2.55
CA ALA A 216 -14.33 -2.88 -2.85
C ALA A 216 -14.01 -1.42 -2.48
N TRP A 217 -13.38 -1.21 -1.32
CA TRP A 217 -12.90 0.10 -0.89
C TRP A 217 -11.38 0.20 -1.08
N GLY A 218 -10.92 1.28 -1.73
CA GLY A 218 -9.50 1.62 -1.80
C GLY A 218 -8.99 2.28 -0.52
N PHE A 219 -7.69 2.55 -0.48
CA PHE A 219 -7.00 3.17 0.67
C PHE A 219 -7.65 4.48 1.14
N LEU A 220 -8.08 5.34 0.22
CA LEU A 220 -8.67 6.64 0.58
C LEU A 220 -10.13 6.53 1.08
N GLY A 221 -10.75 5.35 1.03
CA GLY A 221 -12.14 5.15 1.49
C GLY A 221 -13.17 5.96 0.71
N VAL A 222 -12.92 6.23 -0.57
CA VAL A 222 -13.84 6.94 -1.48
C VAL A 222 -14.07 6.14 -2.76
N ARG A 223 -15.24 6.34 -3.39
CA ARG A 223 -15.62 5.70 -4.66
C ARG A 223 -16.67 6.54 -5.39
N LEU A 224 -16.83 6.23 -6.68
CA LEU A 224 -18.01 6.58 -7.47
C LEU A 224 -18.88 5.31 -7.73
N PRO A 225 -20.19 5.47 -8.00
CA PRO A 225 -20.96 6.71 -7.89
C PRO A 225 -21.02 7.23 -6.44
N LEU A 226 -21.47 8.47 -6.28
CA LEU A 226 -21.77 9.03 -4.96
C LEU A 226 -22.89 8.22 -4.28
N PRO A 227 -22.91 8.13 -2.95
CA PRO A 227 -23.99 7.45 -2.24
C PRO A 227 -25.34 8.12 -2.50
N GLU A 228 -26.43 7.35 -2.41
CA GLU A 228 -27.78 7.86 -2.64
C GLU A 228 -28.25 8.84 -1.54
N ASP A 229 -27.78 8.61 -0.30
CA ASP A 229 -28.05 9.53 0.81
C ASP A 229 -27.40 10.90 0.53
N LYS A 230 -28.22 11.95 0.55
CA LYS A 230 -27.79 13.30 0.16
C LYS A 230 -26.70 13.86 1.08
N GLN A 231 -26.76 13.55 2.38
CA GLN A 231 -25.78 14.04 3.33
C GLN A 231 -24.43 13.34 3.12
N ALA A 232 -24.44 12.00 3.00
CA ALA A 232 -23.25 11.22 2.69
C ALA A 232 -22.64 11.61 1.34
N ALA A 233 -23.48 11.97 0.35
CA ALA A 233 -23.02 12.46 -0.95
C ALA A 233 -22.31 13.80 -0.82
N ALA A 234 -22.89 14.74 -0.08
CA ALA A 234 -22.28 16.04 0.21
C ALA A 234 -20.95 15.88 0.97
N ASP A 235 -20.91 15.04 2.00
CA ASP A 235 -19.71 14.77 2.78
C ASP A 235 -18.58 14.22 1.90
N ARG A 236 -18.90 13.27 1.02
CA ARG A 236 -17.94 12.72 0.07
C ARG A 236 -17.47 13.76 -0.93
N VAL A 237 -18.34 14.64 -1.43
CA VAL A 237 -17.95 15.74 -2.31
C VAL A 237 -16.98 16.68 -1.61
N THR A 238 -17.20 17.02 -0.34
CA THR A 238 -16.27 17.82 0.48
C THR A 238 -14.89 17.15 0.56
N ILE A 239 -14.84 15.83 0.79
CA ILE A 239 -13.58 15.07 0.80
C ILE A 239 -12.93 15.05 -0.60
N LEU A 240 -13.68 14.87 -1.67
CA LEU A 240 -13.15 14.88 -3.05
C LEU A 240 -12.58 16.25 -3.43
N LYS A 241 -13.15 17.35 -2.94
CA LYS A 241 -12.58 18.70 -3.07
C LYS A 241 -11.25 18.81 -2.32
N ALA A 242 -11.19 18.29 -1.09
CA ALA A 242 -9.96 18.29 -0.28
C ALA A 242 -8.87 17.34 -0.82
N LEU A 243 -9.24 16.33 -1.61
CA LEU A 243 -8.30 15.50 -2.37
C LEU A 243 -7.87 16.17 -3.69
N GLY A 244 -8.39 17.36 -4.00
CA GLY A 244 -8.11 18.09 -5.24
C GLY A 244 -8.74 17.47 -6.49
N VAL A 245 -9.53 16.39 -6.35
CA VAL A 245 -10.20 15.68 -7.46
C VAL A 245 -11.31 16.53 -8.08
N LEU A 246 -11.95 17.37 -7.25
CA LEU A 246 -12.95 18.34 -7.67
C LEU A 246 -12.45 19.75 -7.35
N ASN A 247 -12.74 20.69 -8.24
CA ASN A 247 -12.52 22.11 -7.97
C ASN A 247 -13.46 22.54 -6.81
N PRO A 248 -12.94 23.20 -5.76
CA PRO A 248 -13.74 23.56 -4.60
C PRO A 248 -14.84 24.61 -4.90
N GLU A 249 -14.63 25.47 -5.89
CA GLU A 249 -15.55 26.53 -6.31
C GLU A 249 -16.55 26.05 -7.36
N SER A 250 -16.06 25.53 -8.50
CA SER A 250 -16.93 25.10 -9.61
C SER A 250 -17.55 23.72 -9.42
N GLY A 251 -16.93 22.85 -8.61
CA GLY A 251 -17.33 21.45 -8.47
C GLY A 251 -16.94 20.55 -9.65
N GLU A 252 -16.25 21.10 -10.65
CA GLU A 252 -15.81 20.35 -11.83
C GLU A 252 -14.64 19.43 -11.52
N ALA A 253 -14.51 18.34 -12.28
CA ALA A 253 -13.37 17.43 -12.18
C ALA A 253 -12.06 18.12 -12.59
N THR A 254 -10.98 17.77 -11.89
CA THR A 254 -9.63 18.26 -12.19
C THR A 254 -8.77 17.16 -12.85
N PRO A 255 -7.57 17.47 -13.37
CA PRO A 255 -6.64 16.46 -13.86
C PRO A 255 -6.27 15.37 -12.83
N ILE A 256 -6.42 15.66 -11.52
CA ILE A 256 -6.19 14.66 -10.46
C ILE A 256 -7.18 13.51 -10.60
N LEU A 257 -8.43 13.75 -11.03
CA LEU A 257 -9.39 12.67 -11.27
C LEU A 257 -8.85 11.69 -12.32
N ASP A 258 -8.24 12.17 -13.40
CA ASP A 258 -7.73 11.30 -14.46
C ASP A 258 -6.48 10.55 -14.02
N ALA A 259 -5.61 11.17 -13.21
CA ALA A 259 -4.49 10.48 -12.57
C ALA A 259 -4.97 9.33 -11.66
N VAL A 260 -6.01 9.57 -10.84
CA VAL A 260 -6.61 8.57 -9.95
C VAL A 260 -7.20 7.39 -10.72
N LYS A 261 -7.82 7.66 -11.89
CA LYS A 261 -8.35 6.62 -12.79
C LYS A 261 -7.23 5.79 -13.43
N ALA A 262 -6.15 6.44 -13.86
CA ALA A 262 -5.06 5.80 -14.60
C ALA A 262 -4.31 4.73 -13.80
N VAL A 263 -4.36 4.80 -12.46
CA VAL A 263 -3.73 3.84 -11.54
C VAL A 263 -4.73 2.94 -10.80
N ASP A 264 -5.98 2.89 -11.26
CA ASP A 264 -7.05 2.06 -10.67
C ASP A 264 -7.24 2.27 -9.15
N MET A 265 -6.98 3.48 -8.64
CA MET A 265 -6.91 3.72 -7.19
C MET A 265 -8.28 3.56 -6.50
N VAL A 266 -9.37 3.91 -7.19
CA VAL A 266 -10.75 3.85 -6.67
C VAL A 266 -11.67 3.03 -7.58
N ARG A 267 -12.82 2.59 -7.06
CA ARG A 267 -13.92 2.08 -7.90
C ARG A 267 -14.71 3.24 -8.47
N LEU A 268 -15.04 3.18 -9.75
CA LEU A 268 -15.67 4.27 -10.50
C LEU A 268 -17.17 4.02 -10.77
N ASP A 269 -17.63 2.81 -10.56
CA ASP A 269 -18.98 2.37 -10.85
C ASP A 269 -19.46 1.35 -9.79
N GLN A 270 -20.78 1.16 -9.73
CA GLN A 270 -21.41 0.30 -8.74
C GLN A 270 -21.10 -1.19 -9.00
N GLU A 271 -21.05 -1.61 -10.27
CA GLU A 271 -20.83 -3.01 -10.65
C GLU A 271 -19.45 -3.50 -10.22
N SER A 272 -18.40 -2.71 -10.48
CA SER A 272 -17.03 -3.04 -10.08
C SER A 272 -16.88 -3.08 -8.57
N TRP A 273 -17.55 -2.19 -7.83
CA TRP A 273 -17.59 -2.24 -6.37
C TRP A 273 -18.32 -3.49 -5.86
N GLU A 274 -19.49 -3.80 -6.40
CA GLU A 274 -20.30 -4.97 -6.01
C GLU A 274 -19.60 -6.28 -6.31
N LYS A 275 -18.89 -6.37 -7.43
CA LYS A 275 -18.06 -7.54 -7.78
C LYS A 275 -17.09 -7.88 -6.65
N HIS A 276 -16.34 -6.89 -6.15
CA HIS A 276 -15.39 -7.11 -5.06
C HIS A 276 -16.06 -7.30 -3.69
N ARG A 277 -17.19 -6.62 -3.44
CA ARG A 277 -18.00 -6.84 -2.24
C ARG A 277 -18.51 -8.27 -2.16
N ASN A 278 -19.09 -8.78 -3.25
CA ASN A 278 -19.62 -10.14 -3.34
C ASN A 278 -18.51 -11.19 -3.25
N LYS A 279 -17.33 -10.92 -3.84
CA LYS A 279 -16.14 -11.76 -3.65
C LYS A 279 -15.78 -11.89 -2.17
N MET A 280 -15.72 -10.77 -1.43
CA MET A 280 -15.42 -10.79 0.01
C MET A 280 -16.51 -11.52 0.81
N ILE A 281 -17.79 -11.30 0.51
CA ILE A 281 -18.91 -12.02 1.15
C ILE A 281 -18.76 -13.54 0.95
N LYS A 282 -18.40 -14.00 -0.25
CA LYS A 282 -18.13 -15.42 -0.52
C LYS A 282 -16.96 -15.94 0.32
N THR A 283 -15.89 -15.16 0.48
CA THR A 283 -14.77 -15.53 1.37
C THR A 283 -15.24 -15.67 2.82
N CYS A 284 -16.01 -14.70 3.33
CA CYS A 284 -16.58 -14.78 4.67
C CYS A 284 -17.52 -15.99 4.84
N ALA A 285 -18.28 -16.33 3.80
CA ALA A 285 -19.22 -17.44 3.80
C ALA A 285 -18.54 -18.82 3.92
N GLY A 286 -17.22 -18.89 3.76
CA GLY A 286 -16.45 -20.10 4.05
C GLY A 286 -16.43 -20.47 5.54
N CYS A 287 -16.74 -19.53 6.44
CA CYS A 287 -16.75 -19.77 7.90
C CYS A 287 -17.97 -19.18 8.63
N HIS A 288 -18.66 -18.20 8.04
CA HIS A 288 -19.80 -17.52 8.64
C HIS A 288 -21.04 -17.66 7.75
N SER A 289 -22.23 -17.39 8.31
CA SER A 289 -23.41 -17.25 7.45
C SER A 289 -23.26 -16.01 6.56
N GLU A 290 -23.76 -16.10 5.33
CA GLU A 290 -23.74 -14.98 4.39
C GLU A 290 -24.44 -13.74 4.98
N GLN A 291 -25.57 -13.95 5.67
CA GLN A 291 -26.30 -12.87 6.35
C GLN A 291 -25.44 -12.14 7.38
N TYR A 292 -24.67 -12.88 8.19
CA TYR A 292 -23.75 -12.29 9.16
C TYR A 292 -22.66 -11.48 8.45
N ALA A 293 -22.03 -12.05 7.42
CA ALA A 293 -20.99 -11.38 6.64
C ALA A 293 -21.48 -10.07 6.02
N ARG A 294 -22.65 -10.09 5.37
CA ARG A 294 -23.29 -8.88 4.81
C ARG A 294 -23.49 -7.82 5.88
N LYS A 295 -24.04 -8.21 7.03
CA LYS A 295 -24.31 -7.27 8.12
C LYS A 295 -23.04 -6.63 8.68
N GLN A 296 -21.95 -7.39 8.85
CA GLN A 296 -20.67 -6.85 9.33
C GLN A 296 -20.08 -5.86 8.32
N LEU A 297 -20.12 -6.17 7.02
CA LEU A 297 -19.61 -5.27 5.98
C LEU A 297 -20.46 -4.00 5.84
N GLU A 298 -21.79 -4.09 6.00
CA GLU A 298 -22.68 -2.92 6.08
C GLU A 298 -22.35 -2.03 7.29
N MET A 299 -21.98 -2.61 8.44
CA MET A 299 -21.53 -1.81 9.60
C MET A 299 -20.22 -1.07 9.30
N GLY A 300 -19.30 -1.70 8.56
CA GLY A 300 -18.09 -1.05 8.05
C GLY A 300 -18.38 0.08 7.05
N ASP A 301 -19.41 -0.05 6.22
CA ASP A 301 -19.87 1.05 5.35
C ASP A 301 -20.47 2.20 6.17
N ALA A 302 -21.26 1.88 7.20
CA ALA A 302 -21.93 2.87 8.03
C ALA A 302 -20.95 3.70 8.88
N ILE A 303 -19.90 3.10 9.44
CA ILE A 303 -18.88 3.85 10.18
C ILE A 303 -18.01 4.70 9.26
N LEU A 304 -17.74 4.25 8.03
CA LEU A 304 -17.07 5.07 7.02
C LEU A 304 -17.87 6.34 6.73
N GLN A 305 -19.19 6.22 6.51
CA GLN A 305 -20.06 7.38 6.29
C GLN A 305 -20.10 8.33 7.49
N LYS A 306 -20.16 7.80 8.73
CA LYS A 306 -20.11 8.65 9.93
C LYS A 306 -18.77 9.34 10.10
N SER A 307 -17.68 8.66 9.76
CA SER A 307 -16.33 9.23 9.77
C SER A 307 -16.19 10.31 8.70
N ASP A 308 -16.80 10.13 7.53
CA ASP A 308 -16.87 11.12 6.45
C ASP A 308 -17.59 12.39 6.89
N ARG A 309 -18.67 12.28 7.69
CA ARG A 309 -19.36 13.46 8.25
C ARG A 309 -18.48 14.27 9.20
N LEU A 310 -17.70 13.61 10.07
CA LEU A 310 -16.74 14.30 10.93
C LEU A 310 -15.63 14.96 10.10
N MET A 311 -15.13 14.24 9.10
CA MET A 311 -14.07 14.72 8.21
C MET A 311 -14.54 15.93 7.38
N ALA A 312 -15.76 15.89 6.85
CA ALA A 312 -16.33 17.00 6.08
C ALA A 312 -16.49 18.26 6.94
N ASP A 313 -16.95 18.15 8.19
CA ASP A 313 -17.05 19.27 9.14
C ASP A 313 -15.66 19.89 9.44
N ALA A 314 -14.64 19.04 9.62
CA ALA A 314 -13.26 19.50 9.77
C ALA A 314 -12.74 20.24 8.53
N ILE A 315 -12.93 19.66 7.34
CA ILE A 315 -12.52 20.27 6.07
C ILE A 315 -13.21 21.62 5.86
N GLU A 316 -14.53 21.69 6.09
CA GLU A 316 -15.31 22.92 5.95
C GLU A 316 -14.84 24.00 6.92
N THR A 317 -14.49 23.61 8.15
CA THR A 317 -13.92 24.52 9.16
C THR A 317 -12.60 25.13 8.71
N VAL A 318 -11.67 24.31 8.19
CA VAL A 318 -10.37 24.79 7.70
C VAL A 318 -10.51 25.58 6.40
N ALA A 319 -11.36 25.12 5.48
CA ALA A 319 -11.66 25.82 4.23
C ALA A 319 -12.22 27.24 4.45
N ALA A 320 -13.01 27.44 5.51
CA ALA A 320 -13.49 28.77 5.86
C ALA A 320 -12.33 29.71 6.25
N LEU A 321 -11.29 29.23 6.93
CA LEU A 321 -10.11 30.05 7.25
C LEU A 321 -9.32 30.43 6.00
N TYR A 322 -9.20 29.53 5.03
CA TYR A 322 -8.61 29.82 3.71
C TYR A 322 -9.41 30.88 2.96
N LYS A 323 -10.74 30.73 2.94
CA LYS A 323 -11.64 31.68 2.29
C LYS A 323 -11.56 33.08 2.90
N ASP A 324 -11.44 33.15 4.22
CA ASP A 324 -11.36 34.40 4.96
C ASP A 324 -9.95 35.01 4.95
N GLY A 325 -8.97 34.38 4.30
CA GLY A 325 -7.60 34.86 4.21
C GLY A 325 -6.80 34.80 5.52
N ILE A 326 -7.32 34.08 6.53
CA ILE A 326 -6.68 33.94 7.84
C ILE A 326 -5.46 33.02 7.74
N ILE A 327 -5.57 31.95 6.95
CA ILE A 327 -4.46 31.08 6.56
C ILE A 327 -4.25 31.20 5.05
N LYS A 328 -2.99 31.12 4.63
CA LYS A 328 -2.60 31.31 3.22
C LYS A 328 -2.40 29.98 2.54
N LYS A 329 -2.83 29.88 1.27
CA LYS A 329 -2.54 28.74 0.40
C LYS A 329 -1.03 28.48 0.32
N PRO A 330 -0.55 27.30 0.72
CA PRO A 330 0.84 26.92 0.50
C PRO A 330 1.21 26.90 -0.99
N GLU A 331 2.51 27.03 -1.25
CA GLU A 331 3.07 26.79 -2.58
C GLU A 331 2.83 25.33 -2.98
N GLY A 332 2.45 25.07 -4.23
CA GLY A 332 2.11 23.72 -4.71
C GLY A 332 0.67 23.24 -4.46
N TYR A 333 -0.11 23.89 -3.59
CA TYR A 333 -1.54 23.54 -3.45
C TYR A 333 -2.32 23.96 -4.71
N PRO A 334 -3.21 23.11 -5.24
CA PRO A 334 -3.93 23.38 -6.49
C PRO A 334 -4.96 24.51 -6.34
N PHE A 335 -5.54 24.68 -5.15
CA PHE A 335 -6.58 25.67 -4.86
C PHE A 335 -6.36 26.31 -3.49
N ASN A 336 -6.99 27.46 -3.23
CA ASN A 336 -7.05 28.07 -1.91
C ASN A 336 -8.03 27.31 -1.00
N TYR A 337 -7.69 26.05 -0.70
CA TYR A 337 -8.52 25.06 -0.03
C TYR A 337 -7.61 23.98 0.60
N PRO A 338 -8.04 23.28 1.66
CA PRO A 338 -7.25 22.18 2.23
C PRO A 338 -6.90 21.11 1.19
N PHE A 339 -5.68 20.56 1.25
CA PHE A 339 -5.22 19.56 0.29
C PHE A 339 -4.61 18.33 0.97
N LEU A 340 -5.36 17.23 1.00
CA LEU A 340 -5.06 16.02 1.77
C LEU A 340 -4.02 15.11 1.12
N LEU A 341 -3.75 15.24 -0.18
CA LEU A 341 -2.72 14.44 -0.87
C LEU A 341 -1.29 14.95 -0.63
N THR A 342 -1.13 16.00 0.18
CA THR A 342 0.18 16.41 0.71
C THR A 342 0.66 15.54 1.86
N PHE A 343 -0.24 14.72 2.44
CA PHE A 343 0.01 13.97 3.66
C PHE A 343 0.60 14.87 4.75
N MET A 344 1.32 14.30 5.73
CA MET A 344 1.98 15.10 6.75
C MET A 344 3.12 15.87 6.08
N HIS A 345 2.99 17.19 6.02
CA HIS A 345 3.96 18.02 5.30
C HIS A 345 5.27 18.06 6.08
N THR A 346 6.34 17.48 5.53
CA THR A 346 7.68 17.48 6.16
C THR A 346 8.57 18.63 5.67
N ASN A 347 8.13 19.32 4.61
CA ASN A 347 8.89 20.38 3.93
C ASN A 347 10.22 19.90 3.31
N GLY A 348 10.37 18.58 3.17
CA GLY A 348 11.39 17.91 2.37
C GLY A 348 12.82 18.36 2.70
N ALA A 349 13.60 18.61 1.65
CA ALA A 349 14.97 19.13 1.76
C ALA A 349 15.05 20.50 2.45
N ASN A 350 13.94 21.25 2.46
CA ASN A 350 13.82 22.57 3.09
C ASN A 350 13.21 22.48 4.50
N TRP A 351 13.26 21.33 5.17
CA TRP A 351 12.63 21.11 6.49
C TRP A 351 12.93 22.19 7.54
N ASN A 352 14.05 22.90 7.41
CA ASN A 352 14.51 23.98 8.28
C ASN A 352 14.15 25.40 7.80
N GLU A 353 13.49 25.57 6.67
CA GLU A 353 13.12 26.86 6.08
C GLU A 353 11.60 27.01 5.98
N LYS A 354 11.04 28.20 6.22
CA LYS A 354 9.59 28.48 6.02
C LYS A 354 8.62 27.51 6.72
N LEU A 355 9.04 26.87 7.82
CA LEU A 355 8.18 25.97 8.58
C LEU A 355 6.92 26.69 9.10
N ASP A 356 7.06 27.97 9.46
CA ASP A 356 5.95 28.83 9.90
C ASP A 356 4.93 29.15 8.80
N ASP A 357 5.28 28.93 7.51
CA ASP A 357 4.32 29.07 6.40
C ASP A 357 3.38 27.85 6.30
N LEU A 358 3.69 26.75 7.01
CA LEU A 358 2.81 25.59 7.11
C LEU A 358 1.78 25.80 8.21
N SER A 359 0.52 25.82 7.81
CA SER A 359 -0.58 25.96 8.75
C SER A 359 -0.69 24.72 9.64
N PHE A 360 -0.49 24.88 10.95
CA PHE A 360 -0.60 23.77 11.91
C PHE A 360 -1.97 23.07 11.86
N ILE A 361 -3.05 23.82 11.63
CA ILE A 361 -4.40 23.24 11.52
C ILE A 361 -4.55 22.30 10.31
N ASP A 362 -3.76 22.50 9.23
CA ASP A 362 -3.73 21.55 8.11
C ASP A 362 -3.05 20.23 8.50
N GLN A 363 -2.02 20.26 9.35
CA GLN A 363 -1.40 19.03 9.87
C GLN A 363 -2.36 18.24 10.76
N VAL A 364 -3.16 18.92 11.60
CA VAL A 364 -4.21 18.27 12.40
C VAL A 364 -5.30 17.69 11.49
N LEU A 365 -5.70 18.41 10.44
CA LEU A 365 -6.66 17.92 9.44
C LEU A 365 -6.15 16.67 8.71
N VAL A 366 -4.90 16.67 8.28
CA VAL A 366 -4.26 15.51 7.67
C VAL A 366 -4.13 14.37 8.66
N GLN A 367 -3.77 14.61 9.93
CA GLN A 367 -3.76 13.58 10.96
C GLN A 367 -5.15 12.94 11.08
N MET A 368 -6.21 13.74 11.15
CA MET A 368 -7.58 13.24 11.21
C MET A 368 -7.91 12.36 10.00
N TYR A 369 -7.48 12.74 8.80
CA TYR A 369 -7.74 11.98 7.57
C TYR A 369 -6.87 10.73 7.41
N MET A 370 -5.54 10.88 7.46
CA MET A 370 -4.58 9.82 7.14
C MET A 370 -4.38 8.84 8.29
N LYS A 371 -4.60 9.25 9.54
CA LYS A 371 -4.34 8.40 10.72
C LYS A 371 -5.63 7.89 11.34
N HIS A 372 -6.47 8.78 11.84
CA HIS A 372 -7.59 8.40 12.69
C HIS A 372 -8.81 7.93 11.88
N ARG A 373 -9.13 8.59 10.74
CA ARG A 373 -10.18 8.11 9.82
C ARG A 373 -9.84 6.74 9.24
N MET A 374 -8.59 6.53 8.80
CA MET A 374 -8.17 5.24 8.27
C MET A 374 -8.38 4.11 9.27
N ARG A 375 -8.02 4.33 10.54
CA ARG A 375 -8.26 3.37 11.62
C ARG A 375 -9.73 3.17 11.91
N ALA A 376 -10.53 4.25 11.96
CA ALA A 376 -11.95 4.17 12.28
C ALA A 376 -12.72 3.22 11.36
N TYR A 377 -12.48 3.26 10.04
CA TYR A 377 -13.20 2.39 9.12
C TYR A 377 -12.48 1.09 8.80
N GLN A 378 -11.14 1.09 8.61
CA GLN A 378 -10.42 -0.13 8.24
C GLN A 378 -10.48 -1.17 9.36
N ALA A 379 -10.55 -0.74 10.63
CA ALA A 379 -10.65 -1.63 11.77
C ALA A 379 -11.96 -2.42 11.79
N PHE A 380 -13.06 -1.87 11.29
CA PHE A 380 -14.31 -2.63 11.11
C PHE A 380 -14.12 -3.76 10.09
N PHE A 381 -13.45 -3.47 8.97
CA PHE A 381 -13.17 -4.49 7.95
C PHE A 381 -12.15 -5.56 8.41
N HIS A 382 -11.34 -5.26 9.41
CA HIS A 382 -10.41 -6.20 10.06
C HIS A 382 -10.90 -6.72 11.42
N VAL A 383 -12.16 -6.43 11.78
CA VAL A 383 -12.83 -6.91 13.01
C VAL A 383 -12.03 -6.59 14.28
N ASN A 384 -11.50 -5.36 14.36
CA ASN A 384 -10.75 -4.86 15.49
C ASN A 384 -11.51 -3.76 16.23
N PRO A 385 -12.13 -4.05 17.39
CA PRO A 385 -12.95 -3.06 18.09
C PRO A 385 -12.13 -1.93 18.73
N ASP A 386 -10.90 -2.22 19.15
CA ASP A 386 -10.05 -1.26 19.87
C ASP A 386 -9.54 -0.17 18.91
N TYR A 387 -9.03 -0.59 17.75
CA TYR A 387 -8.63 0.34 16.68
C TYR A 387 -9.82 1.11 16.11
N ALA A 388 -10.99 0.49 15.99
CA ALA A 388 -12.18 1.14 15.48
C ALA A 388 -12.64 2.28 16.39
N TYR A 389 -12.64 2.06 17.70
CA TYR A 389 -13.15 3.02 18.67
C TYR A 389 -12.05 3.94 19.21
N TRP A 390 -11.06 3.40 19.92
CA TRP A 390 -10.09 4.20 20.68
C TRP A 390 -9.05 4.87 19.79
N TYR A 391 -8.54 4.18 18.76
CA TYR A 391 -7.52 4.75 17.86
C TYR A 391 -8.12 5.39 16.60
N GLY A 392 -9.42 5.21 16.40
CA GLY A 392 -10.17 5.68 15.24
C GLY A 392 -11.19 6.72 15.64
N TRP A 393 -12.43 6.28 15.91
CA TRP A 393 -13.58 7.16 16.14
C TRP A 393 -13.35 8.21 17.23
N ASN A 394 -12.82 7.81 18.40
CA ASN A 394 -12.57 8.72 19.52
C ASN A 394 -11.56 9.80 19.13
N GLU A 395 -10.41 9.39 18.59
CA GLU A 395 -9.40 10.36 18.15
C GLU A 395 -9.90 11.27 17.03
N MET A 396 -10.74 10.79 16.09
CA MET A 396 -11.38 11.68 15.10
C MET A 396 -12.26 12.74 15.76
N THR A 397 -13.05 12.38 16.79
CA THR A 397 -13.88 13.36 17.49
C THR A 397 -13.05 14.39 18.25
N LYS A 398 -11.89 13.96 18.77
CA LYS A 398 -10.90 14.82 19.43
C LYS A 398 -10.21 15.75 18.43
N ASP A 399 -9.75 15.24 17.28
CA ASP A 399 -9.14 16.07 16.22
C ASP A 399 -10.13 17.14 15.74
N LEU A 400 -11.41 16.78 15.54
CA LEU A 400 -12.44 17.76 15.15
C LEU A 400 -12.61 18.86 16.20
N GLY A 401 -12.58 18.49 17.49
CA GLY A 401 -12.61 19.46 18.60
C GLY A 401 -11.40 20.39 18.58
N GLU A 402 -10.21 19.85 18.35
CA GLU A 402 -8.97 20.60 18.22
C GLU A 402 -9.00 21.57 17.03
N ILE A 403 -9.42 21.10 15.85
CA ILE A 403 -9.58 21.92 14.64
C ILE A 403 -10.55 23.09 14.90
N LYS A 404 -11.68 22.84 15.59
CA LYS A 404 -12.65 23.89 15.92
C LYS A 404 -12.07 24.92 16.89
N GLU A 405 -11.33 24.49 17.91
CA GLU A 405 -10.71 25.42 18.86
C GLU A 405 -9.55 26.21 18.23
N LEU A 406 -8.74 25.59 17.38
CA LEU A 406 -7.71 26.25 16.59
C LEU A 406 -8.33 27.31 15.66
N ALA A 407 -9.37 26.96 14.91
CA ALA A 407 -10.06 27.89 14.02
C ALA A 407 -10.64 29.09 14.78
N LYS A 408 -11.26 28.86 15.94
CA LYS A 408 -11.77 29.92 16.82
C LYS A 408 -10.64 30.82 17.32
N THR A 409 -9.53 30.24 17.76
CA THR A 409 -8.35 30.98 18.24
C THR A 409 -7.75 31.84 17.12
N MET A 410 -7.51 31.25 15.95
CA MET A 410 -6.97 31.94 14.78
C MET A 410 -7.84 33.14 14.39
N ARG A 411 -9.17 32.99 14.40
CA ARG A 411 -10.11 34.09 14.15
C ARG A 411 -10.03 35.19 15.21
N ALA A 412 -9.91 34.83 16.48
CA ALA A 412 -9.81 35.79 17.58
C ALA A 412 -8.49 36.57 17.58
N THR A 413 -7.40 35.97 17.11
CA THR A 413 -6.06 36.57 17.10
C THR A 413 -5.68 37.19 15.74
N HIS A 414 -6.50 37.04 14.71
CA HIS A 414 -6.22 37.60 13.40
C HIS A 414 -6.33 39.13 13.46
N VAL A 415 -5.19 39.81 13.42
CA VAL A 415 -5.13 41.27 13.29
C VAL A 415 -5.17 41.60 11.81
N GLU A 416 -6.29 42.14 11.33
CA GLU A 416 -6.36 42.72 10.00
C GLU A 416 -5.28 43.81 9.88
N LYS A 417 -4.31 43.60 8.98
CA LYS A 417 -3.41 44.68 8.57
C LYS A 417 -4.26 45.67 7.77
N LYS A 418 -4.72 46.72 8.46
CA LYS A 418 -5.39 47.87 7.84
C LYS A 418 -4.50 48.60 6.85
#